data_AF-A0A2I0NT14-F1
#
_entry.id   AF-A0A2I0NT14-F1
#
_cell.length_a   1.000
_cell.length_b   1.000
_cell.length_c   1.000
_cell.angle_alpha   90.00
_cell.angle_beta   90.00
_cell.angle_gamma   90.00
#
_symmetry.space_group_name_H-M   'P 1'
#
loop_
_entity.id
_entity.type
_entity.pdbx_description
1 polymer ?
#
loop_
_entity_poly.entity_id
_entity_poly.type
_entity_poly.pdbx_seq_one_letter_code
_entity_poly.pdbx_strand_id
1 'polypeptide(L)'
;MPSSPPPAGLVYSALEETGGCLMVSGEVYGYALAGGTVDGVDLISVGPTRYGWDRSPAAFASSSAIWGASIWSRAVVEIATRDGAERLARTAETPVWPGNWMIVGTEHMIPFRQVDGDTLLEPGERFDLLLYPARSLAPGEKFLIRIVPPGAVPFTVERHVPPRITPVMNLG
;
A
#
# COMPACT_ATOMS: atom_id res chain seq x y z
N MET A 1 -48.58 -26.93 5.57
CA MET A 1 -47.60 -26.50 4.55
C MET A 1 -46.70 -25.46 5.18
N PRO A 2 -45.36 -25.63 5.22
CA PRO A 2 -44.45 -24.62 5.73
C PRO A 2 -44.02 -23.67 4.60
N SER A 3 -44.11 -22.36 4.84
CA SER A 3 -43.65 -21.29 3.96
C SER A 3 -42.12 -21.16 4.03
N SER A 4 -41.45 -21.15 2.88
CA SER A 4 -40.01 -20.83 2.79
C SER A 4 -39.78 -19.33 3.03
N PRO A 5 -38.72 -18.92 3.76
CA PRO A 5 -38.33 -17.52 3.83
C PRO A 5 -37.68 -17.07 2.51
N PRO A 6 -37.79 -15.79 2.12
CA PRO A 6 -37.18 -15.31 0.88
C PRO A 6 -35.65 -15.24 1.00
N PRO A 7 -34.89 -15.64 -0.04
CA PRO A 7 -33.43 -15.52 -0.08
C PRO A 7 -33.04 -14.07 -0.38
N ALA A 8 -33.06 -13.21 0.64
CA ALA A 8 -32.70 -11.80 0.50
C ALA A 8 -31.25 -11.48 0.94
N GLY A 9 -30.55 -12.44 1.56
CA GLY A 9 -29.24 -12.18 2.19
C GLY A 9 -28.01 -12.33 1.28
N LEU A 10 -28.10 -13.10 0.19
CA LEU A 10 -26.94 -13.40 -0.67
C LEU A 10 -26.75 -12.40 -1.83
N VAL A 11 -27.81 -11.69 -2.23
CA VAL A 11 -27.77 -10.81 -3.40
C VAL A 11 -27.14 -9.45 -3.09
N TYR A 12 -27.30 -8.93 -1.86
CA TYR A 12 -26.67 -7.67 -1.46
C TYR A 12 -25.15 -7.80 -1.27
N SER A 13 -24.69 -8.89 -0.64
CA SER A 13 -23.25 -9.12 -0.43
C SER A 13 -22.49 -9.29 -1.74
N ALA A 14 -23.08 -9.97 -2.73
CA ALA A 14 -22.45 -10.16 -4.05
C ALA A 14 -22.34 -8.85 -4.86
N LEU A 15 -23.26 -7.90 -4.65
CA LEU A 15 -23.27 -6.59 -5.31
C LEU A 15 -22.28 -5.60 -4.65
N GLU A 16 -22.12 -5.66 -3.33
CA GLU A 16 -21.03 -4.95 -2.63
C GLU A 16 -19.66 -5.51 -3.02
N GLU A 17 -19.53 -6.84 -3.15
CA GLU A 17 -18.28 -7.53 -3.53
C GLU A 17 -17.80 -7.19 -4.96
N THR A 18 -18.71 -6.80 -5.88
CA THR A 18 -18.37 -6.39 -7.26
C THR A 18 -18.31 -4.87 -7.46
N GLY A 19 -18.78 -4.06 -6.50
CA GLY A 19 -18.86 -2.60 -6.65
C GLY A 19 -17.55 -1.85 -6.37
N GLY A 20 -16.62 -2.45 -5.62
CA GLY A 20 -15.34 -1.84 -5.23
C GLY A 20 -14.16 -2.41 -6.01
N CYS A 21 -13.96 -1.99 -7.26
CA CYS A 21 -12.72 -2.30 -7.95
C CYS A 21 -11.62 -1.33 -7.50
N LEU A 22 -10.66 -1.88 -6.77
CA LEU A 22 -9.44 -1.17 -6.38
C LEU A 22 -8.58 -0.96 -7.62
N MET A 23 -8.24 0.29 -7.91
CA MET A 23 -7.32 0.65 -8.97
C MET A 23 -6.19 1.49 -8.39
N VAL A 24 -4.95 1.19 -8.77
CA VAL A 24 -3.84 2.15 -8.59
C VAL A 24 -3.98 3.26 -9.62
N SER A 25 -4.00 4.50 -9.13
CA SER A 25 -4.05 5.71 -9.96
C SER A 25 -2.94 6.66 -9.51
N GLY A 26 -1.77 6.47 -10.08
CA GLY A 26 -0.56 7.22 -9.79
C GLY A 26 0.67 6.37 -10.06
N GLU A 27 1.83 7.00 -9.93
CA GLU A 27 3.12 6.33 -10.03
C GLU A 27 3.46 5.64 -8.71
N VAL A 28 4.20 4.52 -8.77
CA VAL A 28 4.79 3.92 -7.57
C VAL A 28 6.19 4.49 -7.37
N TYR A 29 6.48 5.11 -6.23
CA TYR A 29 7.81 5.67 -5.95
C TYR A 29 8.58 4.84 -4.94
N GLY A 30 9.88 4.65 -5.16
CA GLY A 30 10.80 4.07 -4.18
C GLY A 30 11.83 5.06 -3.68
N TYR A 31 12.27 4.87 -2.43
CA TYR A 31 13.30 5.71 -1.80
C TYR A 31 14.50 4.87 -1.38
N ALA A 32 15.68 5.47 -1.44
CA ALA A 32 16.89 4.88 -0.87
C ALA A 32 16.95 5.20 0.63
N LEU A 33 17.12 4.18 1.48
CA LEU A 33 17.18 4.37 2.93
C LEU A 33 18.57 4.83 3.38
N ALA A 34 18.63 6.06 3.90
CA ALA A 34 19.78 6.62 4.61
C ALA A 34 19.38 7.21 6.00
N GLY A 35 18.19 6.87 6.49
CA GLY A 35 17.53 7.55 7.62
C GLY A 35 16.92 8.89 7.17
N GLY A 36 15.66 9.16 7.56
CA GLY A 36 14.99 10.40 7.19
C GLY A 36 13.47 10.31 7.16
N THR A 37 12.86 11.34 6.59
CA THR A 37 11.41 11.46 6.39
C THR A 37 11.01 11.14 4.95
N VAL A 38 9.91 10.41 4.77
CA VAL A 38 9.23 10.20 3.48
C VAL A 38 7.80 10.70 3.63
N ASP A 39 7.37 11.62 2.76
CA ASP A 39 6.03 12.23 2.82
C ASP A 39 5.65 12.76 4.22
N GLY A 40 6.64 13.31 4.93
CA GLY A 40 6.48 13.83 6.30
C GLY A 40 6.51 12.78 7.41
N VAL A 41 6.69 11.49 7.08
CA VAL A 41 6.75 10.38 8.04
C VAL A 41 8.19 9.96 8.30
N ASP A 42 8.59 9.93 9.57
CA ASP A 42 9.89 9.42 10.01
C ASP A 42 10.00 7.90 9.81
N LEU A 43 11.08 7.44 9.17
CA LEU A 43 11.40 6.02 9.00
C LEU A 43 12.58 5.60 9.87
N ILE A 44 12.48 4.45 10.55
CA ILE A 44 13.61 3.86 11.27
C ILE A 44 14.46 3.02 10.32
N SER A 45 15.73 3.39 10.16
CA SER A 45 16.71 2.57 9.44
C SER A 45 17.37 1.56 10.39
N VAL A 46 17.05 0.27 10.25
CA VAL A 46 17.70 -0.83 10.98
C VAL A 46 18.81 -1.43 10.11
N GLY A 47 19.95 -0.74 10.00
CA GLY A 47 21.08 -1.20 9.19
C GLY A 47 22.32 -0.30 9.30
N PRO A 48 23.53 -0.81 9.01
CA PRO A 48 24.75 -0.03 9.17
C PRO A 48 24.79 1.13 8.18
N THR A 49 24.58 2.34 8.66
CA THR A 49 24.63 3.63 7.94
C THR A 49 26.03 4.03 7.47
N ARG A 50 26.94 3.08 7.24
CA ARG A 50 28.40 3.35 7.11
C ARG A 50 29.09 2.86 5.84
N TYR A 51 28.38 2.30 4.87
CA TYR A 51 28.98 2.00 3.56
C TYR A 51 28.21 2.71 2.45
N GLY A 52 28.96 3.25 1.49
CA GLY A 52 28.53 4.27 0.54
C GLY A 52 27.20 4.00 -0.16
N TRP A 53 26.67 5.09 -0.71
CA TRP A 53 25.48 5.18 -1.55
C TRP A 53 25.40 4.16 -2.71
N ASP A 54 26.48 3.43 -3.01
CA ASP A 54 26.53 2.41 -4.06
C ASP A 54 25.91 1.05 -3.67
N ARG A 55 25.60 0.84 -2.38
CA ARG A 55 25.06 -0.43 -1.85
C ARG A 55 23.91 -0.27 -0.86
N SER A 56 23.37 0.93 -0.69
CA SER A 56 22.18 1.15 0.13
C SER A 56 21.02 0.38 -0.51
N PRO A 57 20.49 -0.66 0.15
CA PRO A 57 19.46 -1.45 -0.47
C PRO A 57 18.18 -0.60 -0.52
N ALA A 58 17.45 -0.66 -1.62
CA ALA A 58 16.26 0.15 -1.83
C ALA A 58 15.15 -0.44 -0.97
N ALA A 59 14.71 0.24 0.07
CA ALA A 59 13.45 -0.09 0.69
C ALA A 59 12.58 1.13 0.51
N PHE A 60 11.54 0.95 -0.31
CA PHE A 60 10.22 1.52 -0.15
C PHE A 60 9.44 1.50 -1.48
N ALA A 61 8.12 1.37 -1.41
CA ALA A 61 7.21 1.63 -2.52
C ALA A 61 6.01 2.45 -2.01
N SER A 62 5.83 3.69 -2.47
CA SER A 62 4.59 4.46 -2.28
C SER A 62 3.67 4.05 -3.41
N SER A 63 2.49 3.53 -3.10
CA SER A 63 1.47 3.29 -4.11
C SER A 63 0.34 4.27 -3.92
N SER A 64 0.04 4.99 -4.98
CA SER A 64 -0.91 6.08 -4.97
C SER A 64 -2.25 5.70 -5.61
N ALA A 65 -3.30 6.06 -4.88
CA ALA A 65 -4.71 5.88 -5.14
C ALA A 65 -5.18 4.45 -5.10
N ILE A 66 -6.10 4.17 -4.18
CA ILE A 66 -6.97 3.01 -4.29
C ILE A 66 -8.39 3.58 -4.18
N TRP A 67 -9.33 2.99 -4.91
CA TRP A 67 -10.70 3.51 -5.09
C TRP A 67 -11.71 2.49 -4.57
N GLY A 68 -12.76 2.98 -3.89
CA GLY A 68 -13.93 2.18 -3.52
C GLY A 68 -14.18 2.11 -2.02
N ALA A 69 -15.47 1.96 -1.65
CA ALA A 69 -15.94 1.84 -0.27
C ALA A 69 -15.36 0.60 0.41
N SER A 70 -14.30 0.76 1.21
CA SER A 70 -13.76 -0.31 2.03
C SER A 70 -13.14 0.24 3.31
N ILE A 71 -13.19 -0.55 4.39
CA ILE A 71 -12.56 -0.24 5.67
C ILE A 71 -11.10 -0.73 5.62
N TRP A 72 -10.17 0.20 5.47
CA TRP A 72 -8.75 -0.09 5.27
C TRP A 72 -8.00 -0.47 6.53
N SER A 73 -8.60 -0.26 7.71
CA SER A 73 -8.01 -0.69 8.98
C SER A 73 -7.73 -2.20 9.05
N ARG A 74 -8.37 -3.00 8.20
CA ARG A 74 -8.21 -4.47 8.12
C ARG A 74 -7.63 -4.95 6.78
N ALA A 75 -7.16 -4.04 5.92
CA ALA A 75 -6.54 -4.43 4.67
C ALA A 75 -5.28 -5.27 4.92
N VAL A 76 -5.08 -6.29 4.09
CA VAL A 76 -3.86 -7.09 4.07
C VAL A 76 -2.97 -6.56 2.96
N VAL A 77 -1.72 -6.23 3.30
CA VAL A 77 -0.73 -5.81 2.33
C VAL A 77 0.44 -6.77 2.33
N GLU A 78 0.81 -7.26 1.15
CA GLU A 78 1.87 -8.22 0.95
C GLU A 78 2.84 -7.74 -0.12
N ILE A 79 4.13 -7.97 0.13
CA ILE A 79 5.19 -7.79 -0.87
C ILE A 79 5.74 -9.17 -1.20
N ALA A 80 5.60 -9.58 -2.45
CA ALA A 80 6.13 -10.86 -2.92
C ALA A 80 7.32 -10.64 -3.84
N THR A 81 8.32 -11.50 -3.68
CA THR A 81 9.58 -11.49 -4.40
C THR A 81 9.93 -12.92 -4.77
N ARG A 82 11.04 -13.12 -5.51
CA ARG A 82 11.50 -14.48 -5.82
C ARG A 82 11.84 -15.30 -4.56
N ASP A 83 12.23 -14.63 -3.47
CA ASP A 83 12.70 -15.26 -2.23
C ASP A 83 11.55 -15.58 -1.27
N GLY A 84 10.34 -15.10 -1.56
CA GLY A 84 9.15 -15.32 -0.75
C GLY A 84 8.20 -14.13 -0.72
N ALA A 85 7.09 -14.30 0.01
CA ALA A 85 6.11 -13.25 0.28
C ALA A 85 6.19 -12.81 1.74
N GLU A 86 6.16 -11.51 1.94
CA GLU A 86 6.14 -10.85 3.23
C GLU A 86 4.79 -10.16 3.41
N ARG A 87 4.10 -10.43 4.52
CA ARG A 87 2.91 -9.69 4.92
C ARG A 87 3.31 -8.53 5.83
N LEU A 88 2.97 -7.31 5.43
CA LEU A 88 3.25 -6.11 6.21
C LEU A 88 2.20 -5.90 7.29
N ALA A 89 2.64 -5.54 8.50
CA ALA A 89 1.74 -5.15 9.58
C ALA A 89 1.29 -3.70 9.41
N ARG A 90 0.00 -3.43 9.64
CA ARG A 90 -0.52 -2.05 9.60
C ARG A 90 -0.06 -1.31 10.85
N THR A 91 0.49 -0.12 10.68
CA THR A 91 0.77 0.83 11.77
C THR A 91 0.10 2.18 11.51
N ALA A 92 -0.15 2.94 12.57
CA ALA A 92 -0.47 4.37 12.52
C ALA A 92 0.55 5.20 13.32
N GLU A 93 1.57 4.54 13.86
CA GLU A 93 2.60 5.16 14.69
C GLU A 93 3.79 5.58 13.84
N THR A 94 4.34 6.75 14.18
CA THR A 94 5.63 7.22 13.67
C THR A 94 6.66 7.17 14.80
N PRO A 95 7.89 6.71 14.54
CA PRO A 95 8.44 6.38 13.24
C PRO A 95 8.07 4.95 12.78
N VAL A 96 8.05 4.74 11.46
CA VAL A 96 7.66 3.46 10.87
C VAL A 96 8.84 2.50 10.83
N TRP A 97 8.60 1.28 11.33
CA TRP A 97 9.59 0.20 11.37
C TRP A 97 9.52 -0.68 10.11
N PRO A 98 10.63 -1.30 9.68
CA PRO A 98 10.60 -2.33 8.65
C PRO A 98 9.59 -3.43 8.96
N GLY A 99 8.91 -3.95 7.94
CA GLY A 99 7.83 -4.92 8.04
C GLY A 99 6.44 -4.31 8.26
N ASN A 100 6.31 -2.98 8.17
CA ASN A 100 5.04 -2.29 8.37
C ASN A 100 4.60 -1.50 7.14
N TRP A 101 3.31 -1.17 7.13
CA TRP A 101 2.72 -0.22 6.20
C TRP A 101 1.77 0.73 6.93
N MET A 102 1.53 1.92 6.36
CA MET A 102 0.55 2.88 6.86
C MET A 102 -0.10 3.70 5.74
N ILE A 103 -1.21 4.35 6.06
CA ILE A 103 -1.79 5.42 5.24
C ILE A 103 -1.10 6.71 5.65
N VAL A 104 -0.52 7.43 4.69
CA VAL A 104 0.20 8.69 4.94
C VAL A 104 -0.56 9.92 4.49
N GLY A 105 -1.53 9.74 3.60
CA GLY A 105 -2.37 10.81 3.10
C GLY A 105 -3.73 10.28 2.65
N THR A 106 -4.72 11.15 2.78
CA THR A 106 -6.07 10.97 2.25
C THR A 106 -6.44 12.23 1.49
N GLU A 107 -6.88 12.07 0.25
CA GLU A 107 -7.23 13.19 -0.63
C GLU A 107 -8.54 12.93 -1.36
N HIS A 108 -9.35 13.98 -1.57
CA HIS A 108 -10.50 13.90 -2.46
C HIS A 108 -10.09 14.34 -3.86
N MET A 109 -10.41 13.52 -4.86
CA MET A 109 -10.05 13.77 -6.27
C MET A 109 -10.85 14.89 -6.92
N ILE A 110 -11.93 15.35 -6.29
CA ILE A 110 -12.67 16.53 -6.72
C ILE A 110 -12.12 17.71 -5.94
N PRO A 111 -11.54 18.72 -6.61
CA PRO A 111 -11.03 19.91 -5.93
C PRO A 111 -12.07 20.54 -5.01
N PHE A 112 -11.61 21.09 -3.89
CA PHE A 112 -12.43 21.76 -2.86
C PHE A 112 -13.38 20.86 -2.06
N ARG A 113 -13.40 19.55 -2.31
CA ARG A 113 -14.06 18.61 -1.39
C ARG A 113 -13.10 18.21 -0.27
N GLN A 114 -13.67 18.05 0.92
CA GLN A 114 -12.94 17.63 2.11
C GLN A 114 -13.03 16.12 2.27
N VAL A 115 -12.00 15.56 2.87
CA VAL A 115 -11.95 14.19 3.40
C VAL A 115 -12.10 14.28 4.92
N ASP A 116 -12.71 13.29 5.55
CA ASP A 116 -12.93 13.31 7.01
C ASP A 116 -11.75 12.72 7.82
N GLY A 117 -10.76 12.17 7.13
CA GLY A 117 -9.50 11.69 7.71
C GLY A 117 -9.62 10.34 8.42
N ASP A 118 -10.69 9.59 8.18
CA ASP A 118 -10.85 8.26 8.73
C ASP A 118 -10.08 7.18 7.92
N THR A 119 -10.43 5.91 8.10
CA THR A 119 -9.81 4.78 7.35
C THR A 119 -10.82 4.10 6.42
N LEU A 120 -11.97 4.73 6.22
CA LEU A 120 -12.94 4.39 5.21
C LEU A 120 -12.54 5.13 3.94
N LEU A 121 -12.46 4.40 2.85
CA LEU A 121 -12.19 5.02 1.55
C LEU A 121 -13.52 5.30 0.86
N GLU A 122 -13.96 6.55 0.79
CA GLU A 122 -15.23 6.88 0.16
C GLU A 122 -15.11 7.03 -1.38
N PRO A 123 -16.23 6.94 -2.13
CA PRO A 123 -16.23 7.23 -3.56
C PRO A 123 -15.72 8.64 -3.87
N GLY A 124 -14.61 8.73 -4.60
CA GLY A 124 -13.97 10.00 -4.94
C GLY A 124 -12.80 10.37 -4.04
N GLU A 125 -12.49 9.56 -3.03
CA GLU A 125 -11.29 9.66 -2.21
C GLU A 125 -10.17 8.74 -2.68
N ARG A 126 -8.97 9.03 -2.21
CA ARG A 126 -7.72 8.32 -2.49
C ARG A 126 -6.89 8.25 -1.22
N PHE A 127 -6.31 7.08 -0.96
CA PHE A 127 -5.21 6.92 -0.01
C PHE A 127 -3.85 6.90 -0.71
N ASP A 128 -2.88 7.53 -0.05
CA ASP A 128 -1.45 7.30 -0.30
C ASP A 128 -0.91 6.35 0.76
N LEU A 129 -0.27 5.28 0.30
CA LEU A 129 0.23 4.22 1.16
C LEU A 129 1.74 4.25 1.25
N LEU A 130 2.26 4.09 2.47
CA LEU A 130 3.67 3.88 2.76
C LEU A 130 3.89 2.39 3.06
N LEU A 131 4.63 1.69 2.18
CA LEU A 131 5.00 0.28 2.31
C LEU A 131 6.49 0.14 2.66
N TYR A 132 6.80 -0.36 3.86
CA TYR A 132 8.17 -0.58 4.31
C TYR A 132 8.45 -2.07 4.56
N PRO A 133 8.90 -2.84 3.54
CA PRO A 133 9.27 -4.24 3.73
C PRO A 133 10.42 -4.42 4.72
N ALA A 134 10.40 -5.52 5.47
CA ALA A 134 11.38 -5.86 6.49
C ALA A 134 12.77 -6.08 5.90
N ARG A 135 12.81 -6.63 4.69
CA ARG A 135 14.03 -6.68 3.89
C ARG A 135 14.02 -5.57 2.85
N SER A 136 15.20 -5.04 2.61
CA SER A 136 15.40 -4.15 1.47
C SER A 136 15.42 -4.95 0.16
N LEU A 137 14.97 -4.30 -0.91
CA LEU A 137 14.95 -4.83 -2.26
C LEU A 137 16.26 -4.48 -2.98
N ALA A 138 16.80 -5.44 -3.73
CA ALA A 138 18.06 -5.27 -4.43
C ALA A 138 17.88 -4.47 -5.75
N PRO A 139 18.91 -3.76 -6.23
CA PRO A 139 18.87 -3.19 -7.57
C PRO A 139 18.61 -4.27 -8.62
N GLY A 140 17.70 -4.02 -9.55
CA GLY A 140 17.29 -5.01 -10.55
C GLY A 140 16.27 -6.05 -10.06
N GLU A 141 15.83 -5.95 -8.81
CA GLU A 141 14.89 -6.91 -8.24
C GLU A 141 13.45 -6.64 -8.69
N LYS A 142 12.74 -7.71 -9.07
CA LYS A 142 11.30 -7.69 -9.31
C LYS A 142 10.54 -8.00 -8.03
N PHE A 143 9.42 -7.31 -7.84
CA PHE A 143 8.51 -7.56 -6.73
C PHE A 143 7.06 -7.30 -7.11
N LEU A 144 6.14 -7.93 -6.39
CA LEU A 144 4.71 -7.74 -6.50
C LEU A 144 4.20 -7.09 -5.22
N ILE A 145 3.35 -6.07 -5.36
CA ILE A 145 2.56 -5.53 -4.26
C ILE A 145 1.16 -6.11 -4.41
N ARG A 146 0.68 -6.79 -3.37
CA ARG A 146 -0.69 -7.31 -3.29
C ARG A 146 -1.42 -6.65 -2.14
N ILE A 147 -2.59 -6.10 -2.41
CA ILE A 147 -3.42 -5.40 -1.43
C ILE A 147 -4.80 -6.05 -1.44
N VAL A 148 -5.25 -6.51 -0.28
CA VAL A 148 -6.54 -7.18 -0.08
C VAL A 148 -7.33 -6.44 0.98
N PRO A 149 -8.18 -5.49 0.60
CA PRO A 149 -9.13 -4.88 1.51
C PRO A 149 -10.24 -5.86 1.87
N PRO A 150 -10.89 -5.68 3.04
CA PRO A 150 -12.00 -6.52 3.44
C PRO A 150 -13.17 -6.42 2.45
N GLY A 151 -13.69 -7.56 2.01
CA GLY A 151 -14.87 -7.63 1.15
C GLY A 151 -14.66 -7.12 -0.29
N ALA A 152 -13.43 -6.84 -0.69
CA ALA A 152 -13.09 -6.35 -2.02
C ALA A 152 -12.17 -7.33 -2.77
N VAL A 153 -12.14 -7.22 -4.09
CA VAL A 153 -11.25 -7.99 -4.95
C VAL A 153 -9.79 -7.60 -4.66
N PRO A 154 -8.87 -8.57 -4.46
CA PRO A 154 -7.45 -8.29 -4.35
C PRO A 154 -6.90 -7.48 -5.52
N PHE A 155 -6.16 -6.42 -5.20
CA PHE A 155 -5.33 -5.71 -6.16
C PHE A 155 -3.92 -6.30 -6.16
N THR A 156 -3.29 -6.41 -7.33
CA THR A 156 -1.90 -6.86 -7.46
C THR A 156 -1.19 -6.12 -8.57
N VAL A 157 0.04 -5.68 -8.31
CA VAL A 157 0.86 -4.93 -9.25
C VAL A 157 2.32 -5.37 -9.21
N GLU A 158 2.94 -5.57 -10.38
CA GLU A 158 4.37 -5.90 -10.52
C GLU A 158 5.18 -4.62 -10.71
N ARG A 159 6.31 -4.54 -10.00
CA ARG A 159 7.28 -3.45 -10.07
C ARG A 159 8.70 -3.99 -10.06
N HIS A 160 9.63 -3.12 -10.43
CA HIS A 160 11.04 -3.46 -10.53
C HIS A 160 11.90 -2.33 -9.97
N VAL A 161 12.85 -2.67 -9.12
CA VAL A 161 13.83 -1.73 -8.59
C VAL A 161 14.83 -1.37 -9.69
N PRO A 162 15.02 -0.09 -10.04
CA PRO A 162 16.00 0.31 -11.04
C PRO A 162 17.41 -0.26 -10.76
N PRO A 163 18.20 -0.56 -11.79
CA PRO A 163 19.56 -1.08 -11.60
C PRO A 163 20.49 -0.07 -10.92
N ARG A 164 20.16 1.23 -10.98
CA ARG A 164 20.88 2.30 -10.30
C ARG A 164 19.97 2.94 -9.27
N ILE A 165 20.38 2.86 -8.01
CA ILE A 165 19.64 3.46 -6.89
C ILE A 165 19.89 4.97 -6.84
N THR A 166 18.81 5.73 -6.79
CA THR A 166 18.79 7.18 -6.53
C THR A 166 17.96 7.45 -5.27
N PRO A 167 18.09 8.63 -4.63
CA PRO A 167 17.34 8.94 -3.41
C PRO A 167 15.83 8.76 -3.56
N VAL A 168 15.29 9.13 -4.72
CA VAL A 168 13.91 8.88 -5.14
C VAL A 168 13.94 8.21 -6.52
N MET A 169 13.11 7.20 -6.72
CA MET A 169 13.01 6.41 -7.94
C MET A 169 11.53 6.27 -8.33
N ASN A 170 11.19 6.50 -9.59
CA ASN A 170 9.90 6.07 -10.10
C ASN A 170 10.00 4.58 -10.49
N LEU A 171 9.11 3.75 -9.97
CA LEU A 171 9.02 2.31 -10.19
C LEU A 171 7.93 1.95 -11.21
N GLY A 172 7.16 2.93 -11.68
CA GLY A 172 6.08 2.81 -12.67
C GLY A 172 4.68 2.67 -12.08
#